data_AF-A0A3M1AXU5-F1
#
_entry.id   AF-A0A3M1AXU5-F1
#
_cell.length_a   1.000
_cell.length_b   1.000
_cell.length_c   1.000
_cell.angle_alpha   90.00
_cell.angle_beta   90.00
_cell.angle_gamma   90.00
#
_symmetry.space_group_name_H-M   'P 1'
#
loop_
_entity.id
_entity.type
_entity.pdbx_description
1 polymer ?
#
loop_
_entity_poly.entity_id
_entity_poly.type
_entity_poly.pdbx_seq_one_letter_code
_entity_poly.pdbx_strand_id
1 'polypeptide(L)' 'MIEKRPSDLPRGSGWIEVICGSMFSGKTEELIRRLRRAQIARQRVKI' A
#
# COMPACT_ATOMS: atom_id res chain seq x y z
N MET A 1 -13.28 16.34 1.45
CA MET A 1 -12.05 15.98 2.17
C MET A 1 -11.05 15.51 1.13
N ILE A 2 -9.90 16.16 0.99
CA ILE A 2 -8.94 15.87 -0.09
C ILE A 2 -8.14 14.63 0.30
N GLU A 3 -8.29 13.55 -0.46
CA GLU A 3 -7.52 12.32 -0.29
C GLU A 3 -6.09 12.57 -0.79
N LYS A 4 -5.18 12.91 0.13
CA LYS A 4 -3.78 13.15 -0.20
C LYS A 4 -3.15 11.86 -0.66
N ARG A 5 -2.61 11.85 -1.88
CA ARG A 5 -1.86 10.70 -2.39
C ARG A 5 -0.47 10.68 -1.74
N PRO A 6 0.19 9.51 -1.65
CA PRO A 6 1.55 9.42 -1.11
C PRO A 6 2.55 10.34 -1.83
N SER A 7 2.30 10.67 -3.10
CA SER A 7 3.08 11.63 -3.90
C SER A 7 3.04 13.06 -3.38
N ASP A 8 2.04 13.41 -2.56
CA ASP A 8 1.76 14.77 -2.13
C ASP A 8 2.38 15.08 -0.74
N LEU A 9 3.07 14.10 -0.14
CA LEU A 9 3.75 14.24 1.15
C LEU A 9 5.19 14.75 0.98
N PRO A 10 5.72 15.52 1.96
CA PRO A 10 7.13 15.93 1.96
C PRO A 10 8.07 14.72 1.84
N ARG A 11 9.18 14.87 1.10
CA ARG A 11 10.16 13.79 0.91
C ARG A 11 10.66 13.27 2.26
N GLY A 12 10.63 11.95 2.42
CA GLY A 12 11.03 11.28 3.67
C GLY A 12 9.88 11.02 4.66
N SER A 13 8.67 11.49 4.36
CA SER A 13 7.50 11.18 5.18
C SER A 13 7.03 9.74 4.93
N GLY A 14 6.76 9.00 6.00
CA GLY A 14 6.06 7.71 5.92
C GLY A 14 4.54 7.89 5.83
N TRP A 15 3.85 6.89 5.29
CA TRP A 15 2.39 6.84 5.30
C TRP A 15 1.90 5.42 5.60
N ILE A 16 0.65 5.31 6.05
CA ILE A 16 -0.05 4.04 6.26
C ILE A 16 -1.15 3.95 5.22
N GLU A 17 -1.25 2.81 4.55
CA GLU A 17 -2.32 2.54 3.59
C GLU A 17 -3.19 1.39 4.09
N VAL A 18 -4.49 1.60 4.15
CA VAL A 18 -5.44 0.63 4.71
C VAL A 18 -6.28 0.05 3.59
N ILE A 19 -6.37 -1.28 3.52
CA ILE A 19 -7.24 -2.00 2.58
C ILE A 19 -8.44 -2.54 3.36
N CYS A 20 -9.58 -1.85 3.24
CA CYS A 20 -10.83 -2.18 3.95
C CYS A 20 -11.82 -2.95 3.06
N GLY A 21 -12.79 -3.64 3.66
CA GLY A 21 -13.86 -4.36 2.94
C GLY A 21 -14.42 -5.56 3.69
N SER A 22 -15.58 -6.07 3.26
CA SER A 22 -16.23 -7.28 3.81
C SER A 22 -15.39 -8.54 3.59
N MET A 23 -15.68 -9.63 4.32
CA MET A 23 -15.03 -10.92 4.03
C MET A 23 -15.26 -11.30 2.55
N PHE A 24 -14.27 -11.93 1.93
CA PHE A 24 -14.25 -12.32 0.50
C PHE A 24 -14.14 -11.17 -0.53
N SER A 25 -14.00 -9.92 -0.10
CA SER A 25 -13.81 -8.77 -1.01
C SER A 25 -12.39 -8.62 -1.60
N GLY A 26 -11.56 -9.66 -1.57
CA GLY A 26 -10.22 -9.64 -2.17
C GLY A 26 -9.12 -8.84 -1.45
N LYS A 27 -9.32 -8.43 -0.18
CA LYS A 27 -8.33 -7.62 0.57
C LYS A 27 -6.92 -8.25 0.62
N THR A 28 -6.85 -9.54 0.90
CA THR A 28 -5.59 -10.29 0.96
C THR A 28 -4.91 -10.34 -0.41
N GLU A 29 -5.70 -10.47 -1.47
CA GLU A 29 -5.21 -10.56 -2.84
C GLU A 29 -4.59 -9.22 -3.28
N GLU A 30 -5.25 -8.11 -2.96
CA GLU A 30 -4.71 -6.77 -3.19
C GLU A 30 -3.45 -6.50 -2.34
N LEU A 31 -3.41 -6.94 -1.08
CA LEU A 31 -2.22 -6.85 -0.23
C LEU A 31 -1.04 -7.59 -0.86
N ILE A 32 -1.23 -8.85 -1.26
CA ILE A 32 -0.19 -9.65 -1.91
C ILE A 32 0.25 -9.01 -3.24
N ARG A 33 -0.68 -8.48 -4.04
CA ARG A 33 -0.37 -7.78 -5.30
C ARG A 33 0.55 -6.58 -5.07
N ARG A 34 0.31 -5.80 -4.01
CA ARG A 34 1.16 -4.66 -3.63
C ARG A 34 2.53 -5.09 -3.14
N LEU A 35 2.60 -6.13 -2.30
CA LEU A 35 3.87 -6.70 -1.84
C LEU A 35 4.72 -7.22 -3.02
N ARG A 36 4.12 -7.94 -3.96
CA ARG A 36 4.81 -8.40 -5.19
C ARG A 36 5.34 -7.24 -6.01
N ARG A 37 4.56 -6.18 -6.20
CA ARG A 37 5.03 -4.96 -6.91
C ARG A 37 6.20 -4.28 -6.19
N ALA A 38 6.15 -4.19 -4.86
CA ALA A 38 7.25 -3.64 -4.06
C ALA A 38 8.53 -4.47 -4.17
N GLN A 39 8.41 -5.80 -4.18
CA GLN A 39 9.54 -6.72 -4.39
C GLN A 39 10.14 -6.59 -5.79
N ILE A 40 9.31 -6.50 -6.84
CA ILE A 40 9.77 -6.29 -8.23
C ILE A 40 10.53 -4.96 -8.34
N ALA A 41 10.03 -3.91 -7.67
CA ALA A 41 10.71 -2.62 -7.56
C ALA A 41 11.93 -2.63 -6.62
N ARG A 42 12.35 -3.80 -6.11
CA ARG A 42 13.46 -4.00 -5.18
C ARG A 42 13.37 -3.16 -3.91
N GLN A 43 12.15 -2.84 -3.48
CA GLN A 43 11.93 -2.17 -2.21
C GLN A 43 12.17 -3.15 -1.05
N ARG A 44 12.63 -2.62 0.08
CA ARG A 44 12.84 -3.42 1.29
C ARG A 44 11.49 -3.70 1.95
N VAL A 45 10.95 -4.88 1.70
CA VAL A 45 9.70 -5.35 2.29
C VAL A 45 9.99 -6.15 3.55
N LYS A 46 9.25 -5.89 4.64
CA LYS A 46 9.18 -6.75 5.83
C LYS A 46 7.76 -7.33 5.90
N ILE A 47 7.66 -8.61 6.24
CA ILE A 47 6.40 -9.35 6.41
C ILE A 47 6.19 -9.57 7.90
#